data_AF-A0A969B539-F1
#
_entry.id   AF-A0A969B539-F1
#
_cell.length_a   1.000
_cell.length_b   1.000
_cell.length_c   1.000
_cell.angle_alpha   90.00
_cell.angle_beta   90.00
_cell.angle_gamma   90.00
#
_symmetry.space_group_name_H-M   'P 1'
#
loop_
_entity.id
_entity.type
_entity.pdbx_description
1 polymer ?
#
loop_
_entity_poly.entity_id
_entity_poly.type
_entity_poly.pdbx_seq_one_letter_code
_entity_poly.pdbx_strand_id
1 'polypeptide(L)'
;MGRRRKKAIEEGDAKERQDSGGFKMPADFVNMVERTQTSNLPDPFDPTPVEQGIGVYYTEMNYGGLSFAIIEDRKFKSSPSNVLPKESNTINGWAENKDFDVKNESDVPGAILLGERQEEFLKNWGANWSAETDMKVLLSQTIFNNVATLPREAISDVVVPTLRILEKGAYPPDDVPVSDMDSNGWPRTPRDKAVDLLRKCYAFHLAGDQHLGSTIHYGIDDWRDGGIAACVPSVSNIWPRRWYPESGGKNREEGAPKYTGDFVDGFNNLLTVYAVSNPLFTGKKPSILHDRAAGYGIVTFNKKSRDITIALWPRDGDPTSPQSKPYDGWPLTFNQMDNYAREAYGYMPDIRVRGLAKPPVVKVLDEKGNTVYTVRAIGNEVAVKVFDQGDYKIIVGEPEIGQVKVLEGIYPSNQPQEPIEINF
;
A
#
# COMPACT_ATOMS: atom_id res chain seq x y z
N MET A 1 11.86 -0.70 25.53
CA MET A 1 13.28 -0.28 25.30
C MET A 1 13.51 -0.20 23.79
N GLY A 2 13.04 0.88 23.15
CA GLY A 2 13.06 1.08 21.69
C GLY A 2 14.26 1.89 21.20
N ARG A 3 15.44 1.73 21.82
CA ARG A 3 16.68 2.38 21.38
C ARG A 3 17.57 1.36 20.71
N ARG A 4 17.43 1.18 19.40
CA ARG A 4 18.50 0.68 18.53
C ARG A 4 18.10 0.74 17.05
N ARG A 5 19.10 1.01 16.21
CA ARG A 5 19.21 0.77 14.76
C ARG A 5 18.69 1.97 13.95
N LYS A 6 19.48 2.64 13.10
CA LYS A 6 20.35 2.05 12.10
C LYS A 6 21.53 2.97 11.75
N LYS A 7 22.60 2.89 12.54
CA LYS A 7 23.94 3.34 12.14
C LYS A 7 24.47 2.46 11.00
N ALA A 8 25.04 3.09 9.96
CA ALA A 8 25.90 2.39 9.01
C ALA A 8 27.08 1.74 9.77
N ILE A 9 27.46 0.50 9.44
CA ILE A 9 28.74 -0.03 9.95
C ILE A 9 29.88 0.89 9.49
N GLU A 10 30.80 1.22 10.41
CA GLU A 10 31.91 2.16 10.14
C GLU A 10 32.93 1.56 9.17
N GLU A 11 33.07 0.24 9.21
CA GLU A 11 33.97 -0.55 8.37
C GLU A 11 33.17 -1.65 7.67
N GLY A 12 33.61 -2.05 6.48
CA GLY A 12 32.94 -3.04 5.63
C GLY A 12 32.90 -2.58 4.17
N ASP A 13 32.79 -3.55 3.27
CA ASP A 13 32.65 -3.26 1.85
C ASP A 13 31.30 -2.56 1.54
N ALA A 14 31.09 -2.21 0.27
CA ALA A 14 29.87 -1.50 -0.10
C ALA A 14 28.60 -2.34 0.08
N LYS A 15 28.71 -3.66 -0.01
CA LYS A 15 27.61 -4.63 0.08
C LYS A 15 27.26 -4.88 1.54
N GLU A 16 28.25 -5.09 2.40
CA GLU A 16 28.07 -5.24 3.85
C GLU A 16 27.39 -4.00 4.46
N ARG A 17 27.80 -2.80 4.03
CA ARG A 17 27.16 -1.54 4.47
C ARG A 17 25.73 -1.39 3.98
N GLN A 18 25.42 -1.87 2.79
CA GLN A 18 24.05 -1.85 2.25
C GLN A 18 23.15 -2.78 3.06
N ASP A 19 23.63 -3.97 3.39
CA ASP A 19 22.84 -4.98 4.10
C ASP A 19 22.77 -4.73 5.61
N SER A 20 23.59 -3.84 6.19
CA SER A 20 23.58 -3.60 7.64
C SER A 20 22.32 -2.88 8.15
N GLY A 21 21.39 -2.51 7.26
CA GLY A 21 20.10 -1.89 7.57
C GLY A 21 20.11 -0.39 7.78
N GLY A 22 21.28 0.25 7.70
CA GLY A 22 21.44 1.71 7.76
C GLY A 22 21.65 2.35 6.40
N PHE A 23 22.03 3.62 6.41
CA PHE A 23 22.40 4.34 5.19
C PHE A 23 23.83 4.01 4.79
N LYS A 24 24.10 3.88 3.48
CA LYS A 24 25.46 3.70 2.97
C LYS A 24 26.35 4.93 3.20
N MET A 25 25.74 6.11 3.26
CA MET A 25 26.41 7.40 3.38
C MET A 25 26.39 7.93 4.82
N PRO A 26 27.35 8.77 5.24
CA PRO A 26 27.36 9.39 6.57
C PRO A 26 26.09 10.21 6.86
N ALA A 27 25.73 10.32 8.14
CA ALA A 27 24.52 11.02 8.60
C ALA A 27 24.40 12.47 8.07
N ASP A 28 25.50 13.23 8.01
CA ASP A 28 25.49 14.60 7.48
C ASP A 28 25.07 14.65 6.00
N PHE A 29 25.51 13.67 5.20
CA PHE A 29 25.10 13.54 3.81
C PHE A 29 23.62 13.14 3.71
N VAL A 30 23.18 12.18 4.53
CA VAL A 30 21.77 11.74 4.58
C VAL A 30 20.86 12.91 4.95
N ASN A 31 21.21 13.69 5.97
CA ASN A 31 20.48 14.88 6.39
C ASN A 31 20.43 15.96 5.31
N MET A 32 21.52 16.15 4.56
CA MET A 32 21.54 17.05 3.40
C MET A 32 20.56 16.59 2.32
N VAL A 33 20.58 15.30 1.95
CA VAL A 33 19.68 14.72 0.94
C VAL A 33 18.23 14.83 1.40
N GLU A 34 17.94 14.42 2.63
CA GLU A 34 16.59 14.49 3.21
C GLU A 34 16.07 15.93 3.16
N ARG A 35 16.83 16.88 3.71
CA ARG A 35 16.45 18.30 3.67
C ARG A 35 16.18 18.79 2.24
N THR A 36 17.03 18.44 1.27
CA THR A 36 16.84 18.88 -0.12
C THR A 36 15.61 18.27 -0.78
N GLN A 37 15.24 17.04 -0.44
CA GLN A 37 14.12 16.33 -1.07
C GLN A 37 12.78 16.58 -0.36
N THR A 38 12.79 16.90 0.94
CA THR A 38 11.57 16.90 1.76
C THR A 38 11.30 18.21 2.52
N SER A 39 12.15 19.25 2.40
CA SER A 39 11.95 20.53 3.13
C SER A 39 10.64 21.25 2.82
N ASN A 40 9.96 20.86 1.75
CA ASN A 40 8.71 21.47 1.31
C ASN A 40 7.47 20.71 1.83
N LEU A 41 7.67 19.62 2.58
CA LEU A 41 6.60 18.91 3.26
C LEU A 41 6.20 19.65 4.55
N PRO A 42 4.97 19.43 5.05
CA PRO A 42 4.60 19.83 6.41
C PRO A 42 5.53 19.23 7.47
N ASP A 43 5.52 19.82 8.66
CA ASP A 43 6.32 19.31 9.78
C ASP A 43 6.00 17.84 10.08
N PRO A 44 6.98 17.01 10.46
CA PRO A 44 6.75 15.60 10.76
C PRO A 44 5.79 15.41 11.93
N PHE A 45 5.00 14.33 11.90
CA PHE A 45 4.05 14.00 12.98
C PHE A 45 4.74 13.87 14.35
N ASP A 46 5.91 13.23 14.37
CA ASP A 46 6.82 13.25 15.50
C ASP A 46 8.24 13.52 14.94
N PRO A 47 8.81 14.72 15.18
CA PRO A 47 10.08 15.15 14.58
C PRO A 47 11.32 14.55 15.26
N THR A 48 11.16 13.63 16.21
CA THR A 48 12.30 13.01 16.90
C THR A 48 13.22 12.30 15.88
N PRO A 49 14.51 12.69 15.79
CA PRO A 49 15.46 12.05 14.88
C PRO A 49 15.61 10.55 15.16
N VAL A 50 15.97 9.78 14.13
CA VAL A 50 16.50 8.43 14.32
C VAL A 50 17.97 8.50 14.78
N GLU A 51 18.65 7.35 14.90
CA GLU A 51 20.06 7.31 15.30
C GLU A 51 20.94 8.21 14.44
N GLN A 52 22.07 8.66 15.01
CA GLN A 52 23.01 9.61 14.40
C GLN A 52 22.44 11.00 14.12
N GLY A 53 21.28 11.34 14.68
CA GLY A 53 20.65 12.64 14.47
C GLY A 53 20.11 12.80 13.04
N ILE A 54 19.78 11.70 12.37
CA ILE A 54 19.14 11.74 11.06
C ILE A 54 17.66 12.11 11.26
N GLY A 55 17.18 13.10 10.52
CA GLY A 55 15.80 13.58 10.60
C GLY A 55 14.74 12.53 10.20
N VAL A 56 13.49 12.96 10.20
CA VAL A 56 12.32 12.21 9.74
C VAL A 56 11.37 13.16 9.02
N TYR A 57 10.55 12.65 8.10
CA TYR A 57 9.64 13.45 7.28
C TYR A 57 8.22 12.88 7.16
N TYR A 58 7.90 11.76 7.83
CA TYR A 58 6.53 11.22 7.78
C TYR A 58 5.53 12.21 8.39
N THR A 59 4.48 12.54 7.62
CA THR A 59 3.55 13.63 7.95
C THR A 59 2.22 13.48 7.22
N GLU A 60 1.26 14.33 7.56
CA GLU A 60 0.01 14.53 6.85
C GLU A 60 0.07 15.80 5.99
N MET A 61 -0.33 15.70 4.73
CA MET A 61 -0.58 16.84 3.86
C MET A 61 -2.05 16.87 3.44
N ASN A 62 -2.75 17.98 3.73
CA ASN A 62 -4.14 18.19 3.29
C ASN A 62 -4.17 19.06 2.04
N TYR A 63 -4.77 18.56 0.96
CA TYR A 63 -4.85 19.29 -0.31
C TYR A 63 -6.09 18.89 -1.12
N GLY A 64 -6.89 19.89 -1.54
CA GLY A 64 -8.06 19.66 -2.39
C GLY A 64 -9.21 18.85 -1.75
N GLY A 65 -9.23 18.73 -0.42
CA GLY A 65 -10.12 17.85 0.33
C GLY A 65 -9.58 16.41 0.48
N LEU A 66 -8.41 16.10 -0.06
CA LEU A 66 -7.72 14.85 0.20
C LEU A 66 -6.75 15.03 1.38
N SER A 67 -6.65 13.99 2.21
CA SER A 67 -5.65 13.90 3.27
C SER A 67 -4.63 12.83 2.87
N PHE A 68 -3.38 13.25 2.67
CA PHE A 68 -2.28 12.39 2.27
C PHE A 68 -1.42 12.04 3.49
N ALA A 69 -1.32 10.76 3.86
CA ALA A 69 -0.27 10.29 4.74
C ALA A 69 0.99 10.02 3.92
N ILE A 70 2.10 10.65 4.29
CA ILE A 70 3.42 10.43 3.68
C ILE A 70 4.26 9.65 4.69
N ILE A 71 4.78 8.49 4.29
CA ILE A 71 5.54 7.60 5.19
C ILE A 71 6.95 7.28 4.68
N GLU A 72 7.76 6.74 5.58
CA GLU A 72 9.16 6.35 5.39
C GLU A 72 9.31 4.83 5.55
N ASP A 73 8.82 4.07 4.59
CA ASP A 73 8.73 2.61 4.71
C ASP A 73 10.08 1.87 4.64
N ARG A 74 11.16 2.55 4.20
CA ARG A 74 12.53 2.00 4.18
C ARG A 74 13.33 2.32 5.45
N LYS A 75 13.19 3.54 5.97
CA LYS A 75 14.01 4.02 7.10
C LYS A 75 13.80 3.16 8.34
N PHE A 76 12.57 2.73 8.61
CA PHE A 76 12.20 1.97 9.81
C PHE A 76 12.23 0.45 9.64
N LYS A 77 12.16 -0.06 8.41
CA LYS A 77 12.07 -1.49 8.11
C LYS A 77 13.31 -2.26 8.56
N SER A 78 13.14 -3.46 9.11
CA SER A 78 14.26 -4.31 9.51
C SER A 78 15.13 -4.68 8.30
N SER A 79 16.44 -4.79 8.51
CA SER A 79 17.27 -5.47 7.51
C SER A 79 17.13 -6.98 7.71
N PRO A 80 16.82 -7.76 6.67
CA PRO A 80 16.66 -9.20 6.79
C PRO A 80 17.97 -9.87 7.23
N SER A 81 19.13 -9.41 6.78
CA SER A 81 20.44 -9.94 7.23
C SER A 81 20.72 -9.75 8.72
N ASN A 82 20.03 -8.80 9.37
CA ASN A 82 20.18 -8.53 10.81
C ASN A 82 19.19 -9.32 11.69
N VAL A 83 18.09 -9.81 11.12
CA VAL A 83 16.99 -10.43 11.89
C VAL A 83 16.73 -11.88 11.52
N LEU A 84 17.13 -12.32 10.33
CA LEU A 84 17.02 -13.72 9.93
C LEU A 84 18.16 -14.57 10.49
N PRO A 85 17.96 -15.90 10.58
CA PRO A 85 19.01 -16.84 10.92
C PRO A 85 20.19 -16.72 9.95
N LYS A 86 21.43 -16.93 10.43
CA LYS A 86 22.64 -16.83 9.57
C LYS A 86 22.59 -17.81 8.40
N GLU A 87 21.90 -18.92 8.61
CA GLU A 87 21.65 -19.97 7.64
C GLU A 87 20.89 -19.46 6.41
N SER A 88 20.11 -18.37 6.50
CA SER A 88 19.45 -17.79 5.33
C SER A 88 20.44 -17.23 4.30
N ASN A 89 21.67 -16.90 4.73
CA ASN A 89 22.69 -16.21 3.95
C ASN A 89 22.11 -15.04 3.15
N THR A 90 21.37 -14.16 3.83
CA THR A 90 20.63 -13.09 3.15
C THR A 90 21.56 -11.98 2.65
N ILE A 91 21.42 -11.68 1.37
CA ILE A 91 22.18 -10.67 0.65
C ILE A 91 21.23 -9.79 -0.17
N ASN A 92 21.32 -8.48 0.01
CA ASN A 92 20.49 -7.50 -0.71
C ASN A 92 18.98 -7.83 -0.68
N GLY A 93 18.47 -8.36 0.44
CA GLY A 93 17.07 -8.77 0.55
C GLY A 93 16.73 -10.16 -0.03
N TRP A 94 17.71 -10.91 -0.54
CA TRP A 94 17.52 -12.26 -1.08
C TRP A 94 18.18 -13.31 -0.19
N ALA A 95 17.45 -14.37 0.17
CA ALA A 95 18.07 -15.54 0.80
C ALA A 95 18.84 -16.34 -0.25
N GLU A 96 20.16 -16.42 -0.14
CA GLU A 96 20.98 -17.18 -1.11
C GLU A 96 21.04 -18.68 -0.78
N ASN A 97 20.69 -19.06 0.46
CA ASN A 97 20.58 -20.48 0.81
C ASN A 97 19.28 -21.07 0.24
N LYS A 98 19.40 -21.95 -0.76
CA LYS A 98 18.26 -22.61 -1.42
C LYS A 98 17.48 -23.56 -0.50
N ASP A 99 18.07 -24.00 0.60
CA ASP A 99 17.42 -24.87 1.57
C ASP A 99 16.61 -24.07 2.63
N PHE A 100 16.76 -22.75 2.68
CA PHE A 100 15.99 -21.88 3.56
C PHE A 100 14.62 -21.60 2.93
N ASP A 101 13.53 -22.01 3.60
CA ASP A 101 12.18 -21.75 3.12
C ASP A 101 11.81 -20.29 3.39
N VAL A 102 12.34 -19.37 2.59
CA VAL A 102 12.13 -17.93 2.73
C VAL A 102 10.64 -17.56 2.78
N LYS A 103 9.78 -18.33 2.12
CA LYS A 103 8.34 -18.05 2.08
C LYS A 103 7.66 -18.30 3.42
N ASN A 104 8.13 -19.27 4.19
CA ASN A 104 7.53 -19.66 5.48
C ASN A 104 8.37 -19.30 6.71
N GLU A 105 9.68 -19.12 6.56
CA GLU A 105 10.63 -18.91 7.66
C GLU A 105 11.12 -17.46 7.79
N SER A 106 10.84 -16.58 6.81
CA SER A 106 11.34 -15.20 6.86
C SER A 106 10.50 -14.26 7.72
N ASP A 107 9.26 -14.61 8.07
CA ASP A 107 8.42 -13.81 8.97
C ASP A 107 8.80 -14.09 10.44
N VAL A 108 9.87 -13.43 10.89
CA VAL A 108 10.46 -13.68 12.21
C VAL A 108 9.91 -12.73 13.29
N PRO A 109 9.72 -13.21 14.54
CA PRO A 109 9.32 -12.35 15.64
C PRO A 109 10.26 -11.15 15.83
N GLY A 110 9.68 -9.96 15.96
CA GLY A 110 10.43 -8.72 16.15
C GLY A 110 10.98 -8.10 14.87
N ALA A 111 10.71 -8.68 13.69
CA ALA A 111 10.89 -7.96 12.44
C ALA A 111 9.90 -6.78 12.34
N ILE A 112 10.37 -5.67 11.77
CA ILE A 112 9.66 -4.38 11.74
C ILE A 112 9.50 -3.95 10.29
N LEU A 113 8.32 -3.40 9.94
CA LEU A 113 8.11 -2.68 8.68
C LEU A 113 8.09 -1.16 8.90
N LEU A 114 7.00 -0.63 9.44
CA LEU A 114 6.82 0.82 9.63
C LEU A 114 7.38 1.33 10.96
N GLY A 115 7.39 0.48 11.98
CA GLY A 115 7.78 0.83 13.34
C GLY A 115 6.69 1.58 14.11
N GLU A 116 6.76 1.52 15.45
CA GLU A 116 5.69 2.00 16.35
C GLU A 116 5.29 3.46 16.10
N ARG A 117 6.25 4.33 15.77
CA ARG A 117 6.00 5.77 15.55
C ARG A 117 5.14 6.04 14.31
N GLN A 118 5.42 5.35 13.21
CA GLN A 118 4.63 5.48 11.99
C GLN A 118 3.29 4.76 12.09
N GLU A 119 3.23 3.64 12.81
CA GLU A 119 1.97 2.95 13.10
C GLU A 119 1.05 3.82 13.97
N GLU A 120 1.59 4.51 14.98
CA GLU A 120 0.84 5.46 15.80
C GLU A 120 0.41 6.67 14.97
N PHE A 121 1.27 7.19 14.09
CA PHE A 121 0.88 8.22 13.12
C PHE A 121 -0.31 7.75 12.27
N LEU A 122 -0.22 6.60 11.60
CA LEU A 122 -1.29 6.09 10.73
C LEU A 122 -2.59 5.80 11.51
N LYS A 123 -2.49 5.34 12.76
CA LYS A 123 -3.64 5.16 13.65
C LYS A 123 -4.35 6.49 13.94
N ASN A 124 -3.59 7.53 14.29
CA ASN A 124 -4.14 8.87 14.56
C ASN A 124 -4.70 9.50 13.27
N TRP A 125 -3.93 9.45 12.18
CA TRP A 125 -4.33 9.96 10.87
C TRP A 125 -5.58 9.28 10.33
N GLY A 126 -5.67 7.96 10.40
CA GLY A 126 -6.83 7.21 9.91
C GLY A 126 -8.11 7.50 10.69
N ALA A 127 -7.98 7.73 12.01
CA ALA A 127 -9.10 8.09 12.87
C ALA A 127 -9.52 9.56 12.77
N ASN A 128 -8.63 10.46 12.32
CA ASN A 128 -8.87 11.89 12.25
C ASN A 128 -9.36 12.34 10.86
N TRP A 129 -10.53 12.96 10.82
CA TRP A 129 -11.17 13.50 9.61
C TRP A 129 -11.56 14.98 9.74
N SER A 130 -11.03 15.67 10.76
CA SER A 130 -11.39 17.05 11.10
C SER A 130 -10.85 18.10 10.14
N ALA A 131 -9.94 17.75 9.23
CA ALA A 131 -9.36 18.65 8.24
C ALA A 131 -10.25 18.78 6.97
N GLU A 132 -11.57 18.73 7.14
CA GLU A 132 -12.56 18.69 6.05
C GLU A 132 -12.27 17.60 5.00
N THR A 133 -11.71 16.47 5.46
CA THR A 133 -11.23 15.40 4.59
C THR A 133 -12.38 14.68 3.91
N ASP A 134 -12.32 14.59 2.58
CA ASP A 134 -13.23 13.85 1.72
C ASP A 134 -12.78 12.39 1.53
N MET A 135 -11.48 12.20 1.26
CA MET A 135 -10.88 10.88 1.03
C MET A 135 -9.44 10.87 1.54
N LYS A 136 -8.91 9.67 1.81
CA LYS A 136 -7.56 9.47 2.35
C LYS A 136 -6.68 8.71 1.37
N VAL A 137 -5.42 9.11 1.30
CA VAL A 137 -4.41 8.52 0.42
C VAL A 137 -3.13 8.26 1.20
N LEU A 138 -2.57 7.05 1.12
CA LEU A 138 -1.22 6.76 1.59
C LEU A 138 -0.23 6.95 0.44
N LEU A 139 0.86 7.66 0.71
CA LEU A 139 2.06 7.76 -0.13
C LEU A 139 3.21 7.04 0.55
N SER A 140 3.76 6.01 -0.09
CA SER A 140 4.95 5.30 0.38
C SER A 140 5.92 5.00 -0.76
N GLN A 141 7.10 4.48 -0.44
CA GLN A 141 8.08 4.13 -1.45
C GLN A 141 7.61 2.88 -2.22
N THR A 142 7.13 1.84 -1.53
CA THR A 142 6.69 0.59 -2.17
C THR A 142 5.34 0.07 -1.65
N ILE A 143 4.61 -0.61 -2.52
CA ILE A 143 3.35 -1.31 -2.17
C ILE A 143 3.61 -2.47 -1.21
N PHE A 144 2.57 -2.84 -0.45
CA PHE A 144 2.62 -3.84 0.62
C PHE A 144 2.44 -5.29 0.12
N ASN A 145 2.96 -5.59 -1.07
CA ASN A 145 3.05 -6.93 -1.65
C ASN A 145 4.28 -7.00 -2.54
N ASN A 146 4.81 -8.19 -2.81
CA ASN A 146 5.84 -8.33 -3.85
C ASN A 146 5.22 -8.71 -5.19
N VAL A 147 5.05 -7.75 -6.10
CA VAL A 147 4.52 -8.01 -7.45
C VAL A 147 5.70 -8.22 -8.40
N ALA A 148 6.35 -9.37 -8.28
CA ALA A 148 7.44 -9.76 -9.17
C ALA A 148 7.48 -11.28 -9.35
N THR A 149 7.74 -11.70 -10.58
CA THR A 149 8.14 -13.06 -10.93
C THR A 149 9.50 -13.04 -11.63
N LEU A 150 10.32 -14.05 -11.37
CA LEU A 150 11.60 -14.30 -12.03
C LEU A 150 11.73 -15.78 -12.36
N PRO A 151 12.65 -16.17 -13.27
CA PRO A 151 12.95 -17.58 -13.50
C PRO A 151 13.23 -18.30 -12.18
N ARG A 152 12.70 -19.51 -12.00
CA ARG A 152 12.75 -20.28 -10.74
C ARG A 152 14.13 -20.39 -10.11
N GLU A 153 15.19 -20.43 -10.92
CA GLU A 153 16.58 -20.54 -10.45
C GLU A 153 17.19 -19.20 -9.98
N ALA A 154 16.49 -18.08 -10.19
CA ALA A 154 16.96 -16.76 -9.78
C ALA A 154 16.90 -16.62 -8.25
N ILE A 155 18.08 -16.46 -7.65
CA ILE A 155 18.25 -16.21 -6.21
C ILE A 155 18.65 -14.76 -5.91
N SER A 156 18.50 -13.86 -6.91
CA SER A 156 18.84 -12.45 -6.82
C SER A 156 18.19 -11.67 -7.97
N ASP A 157 17.95 -10.38 -7.76
CA ASP A 157 17.41 -9.46 -8.76
C ASP A 157 18.45 -9.00 -9.81
N VAL A 158 19.73 -9.38 -9.71
CA VAL A 158 20.78 -9.04 -10.69
C VAL A 158 20.48 -9.51 -12.11
N VAL A 159 19.60 -10.51 -12.27
CA VAL A 159 19.19 -11.01 -13.58
C VAL A 159 18.18 -10.08 -14.28
N VAL A 160 17.45 -9.26 -13.51
CA VAL A 160 16.33 -8.42 -13.99
C VAL A 160 16.68 -7.57 -15.21
N PRO A 161 17.82 -6.83 -15.24
CA PRO A 161 18.17 -5.99 -16.39
C PRO A 161 18.42 -6.76 -17.69
N THR A 162 18.68 -8.06 -17.60
CA THR A 162 19.03 -8.95 -18.72
C THR A 162 17.91 -9.92 -19.11
N LEU A 163 16.78 -9.88 -18.39
CA LEU A 163 15.63 -10.73 -18.72
C LEU A 163 15.17 -10.45 -20.15
N ARG A 164 14.84 -11.54 -20.85
CA ARG A 164 14.26 -11.46 -22.19
C ARG A 164 12.93 -10.71 -22.13
N ILE A 165 12.83 -9.65 -22.92
CA ILE A 165 11.55 -8.98 -23.20
C ILE A 165 10.70 -9.88 -24.09
N LEU A 166 9.41 -9.99 -23.75
CA LEU A 166 8.47 -10.90 -24.40
C LEU A 166 7.54 -10.15 -25.35
N GLU A 167 7.00 -10.87 -26.32
CA GLU A 167 5.90 -10.39 -27.17
C GLU A 167 4.59 -10.35 -26.36
N LYS A 168 3.64 -9.51 -26.77
CA LYS A 168 2.32 -9.45 -26.14
C LYS A 168 1.64 -10.83 -26.19
N GLY A 169 1.17 -11.30 -25.03
CA GLY A 169 0.53 -12.60 -24.87
C GLY A 169 1.49 -13.78 -24.66
N ALA A 170 2.79 -13.60 -24.83
CA ALA A 170 3.77 -14.62 -24.46
C ALA A 170 4.01 -14.63 -22.95
N TYR A 171 4.33 -15.81 -22.42
CA TYR A 171 4.68 -16.03 -21.02
C TYR A 171 6.05 -16.72 -20.97
N PRO A 172 6.91 -16.36 -20.00
CA PRO A 172 8.13 -17.11 -19.72
C PRO A 172 7.78 -18.55 -19.27
N PRO A 173 8.66 -19.52 -19.49
CA PRO A 173 8.36 -20.92 -19.24
C PRO A 173 8.37 -21.31 -17.76
N ASP A 174 9.09 -20.59 -16.90
CA ASP A 174 9.45 -21.02 -15.55
C ASP A 174 9.51 -19.87 -14.52
N ASP A 175 8.84 -18.75 -14.80
CA ASP A 175 8.77 -17.65 -13.83
C ASP A 175 7.87 -18.01 -12.65
N VAL A 176 8.34 -17.70 -11.45
CA VAL A 176 7.58 -17.88 -10.19
C VAL A 176 7.57 -16.59 -9.37
N PRO A 177 6.54 -16.36 -8.54
CA PRO A 177 6.58 -15.29 -7.54
C PRO A 177 7.84 -15.38 -6.67
N VAL A 178 8.54 -14.26 -6.50
CA VAL A 178 9.80 -14.22 -5.76
C VAL A 178 9.64 -13.59 -4.38
N SER A 179 10.58 -13.86 -3.48
CA SER A 179 10.61 -13.38 -2.11
C SER A 179 11.70 -12.32 -1.93
N ASP A 180 11.56 -11.19 -2.64
CA ASP A 180 12.43 -10.02 -2.52
C ASP A 180 12.10 -9.25 -1.24
N MET A 181 12.91 -9.40 -0.20
CA MET A 181 12.67 -8.79 1.11
C MET A 181 12.92 -7.27 1.11
N ASP A 182 13.42 -6.69 0.02
CA ASP A 182 13.40 -5.23 -0.15
C ASP A 182 11.95 -4.74 -0.31
N SER A 183 11.08 -5.48 -1.01
CA SER A 183 9.65 -5.14 -1.15
C SER A 183 8.91 -5.14 0.21
N ASN A 184 7.84 -4.35 0.34
CA ASN A 184 7.02 -4.37 1.57
C ASN A 184 6.02 -5.55 1.59
N GLY A 185 6.20 -6.58 0.75
CA GLY A 185 5.62 -7.89 1.03
C GLY A 185 6.25 -8.55 2.27
N TRP A 186 7.42 -8.08 2.71
CA TRP A 186 8.11 -8.57 3.90
C TRP A 186 8.43 -7.42 4.89
N PRO A 187 8.38 -7.67 6.22
CA PRO A 187 7.90 -8.90 6.87
C PRO A 187 6.36 -8.98 6.89
N ARG A 188 5.80 -10.19 6.79
CA ARG A 188 4.36 -10.39 6.60
C ARG A 188 3.52 -9.90 7.78
N THR A 189 3.88 -10.27 9.02
CA THR A 189 3.11 -9.85 10.21
C THR A 189 2.98 -8.32 10.33
N PRO A 190 4.07 -7.52 10.29
CA PRO A 190 3.96 -6.05 10.33
C PRO A 190 3.37 -5.45 9.03
N ARG A 191 3.48 -6.13 7.88
CA ARG A 191 2.75 -5.76 6.67
C ARG A 191 1.24 -5.83 6.88
N ASP A 192 0.73 -6.91 7.45
CA ASP A 192 -0.71 -7.08 7.67
C ASP A 192 -1.25 -6.02 8.63
N LYS A 193 -0.47 -5.67 9.66
CA LYS A 193 -0.78 -4.55 10.56
C LYS A 193 -0.88 -3.21 9.80
N ALA A 194 0.01 -2.95 8.86
CA ALA A 194 -0.02 -1.73 8.05
C ALA A 194 -1.27 -1.69 7.15
N VAL A 195 -1.59 -2.79 6.46
CA VAL A 195 -2.82 -2.88 5.63
C VAL A 195 -4.08 -2.73 6.49
N ASP A 196 -4.10 -3.30 7.70
CA ASP A 196 -5.23 -3.16 8.62
C ASP A 196 -5.46 -1.69 9.05
N LEU A 197 -4.39 -0.94 9.33
CA LEU A 197 -4.49 0.49 9.64
C LEU A 197 -5.08 1.29 8.47
N LEU A 198 -4.73 0.95 7.23
CA LEU A 198 -5.22 1.64 6.04
C LEU A 198 -6.70 1.36 5.75
N ARG A 199 -7.12 0.08 5.79
CA ARG A 199 -8.51 -0.29 5.52
C ARG A 199 -9.49 0.36 6.50
N LYS A 200 -9.08 0.53 7.76
CA LYS A 200 -9.84 1.25 8.81
C LYS A 200 -10.16 2.71 8.51
N CYS A 201 -9.54 3.30 7.49
CA CYS A 201 -9.86 4.65 7.04
C CYS A 201 -10.12 4.73 5.53
N TYR A 202 -10.38 3.59 4.89
CA TYR A 202 -10.69 3.48 3.46
C TYR A 202 -9.64 4.18 2.58
N ALA A 203 -8.37 4.10 2.98
CA ALA A 203 -7.29 4.79 2.29
C ALA A 203 -6.89 4.05 1.01
N PHE A 204 -6.77 4.80 -0.07
CA PHE A 204 -6.11 4.32 -1.29
C PHE A 204 -4.59 4.43 -1.15
N HIS A 205 -3.83 3.46 -1.63
CA HIS A 205 -2.37 3.46 -1.52
C HIS A 205 -1.70 3.73 -2.87
N LEU A 206 -0.91 4.79 -2.95
CA LEU A 206 -0.07 5.12 -4.10
C LEU A 206 1.41 4.97 -3.74
N ALA A 207 2.15 4.22 -4.55
CA ALA A 207 3.58 3.97 -4.33
C ALA A 207 4.36 3.79 -5.64
N GLY A 208 5.66 3.53 -5.54
CA GLY A 208 6.56 3.22 -6.66
C GLY A 208 7.45 2.02 -6.34
N ASP A 209 8.77 2.19 -6.47
CA ASP A 209 9.85 1.23 -6.11
C ASP A 209 9.95 -0.04 -6.97
N GLN A 210 8.84 -0.74 -7.21
CA GLN A 210 8.90 -2.06 -7.85
C GLN A 210 9.31 -2.01 -9.33
N HIS A 211 9.30 -0.82 -9.93
CA HIS A 211 9.58 -0.63 -11.36
C HIS A 211 8.67 -1.47 -12.26
N LEU A 212 7.46 -1.76 -11.77
CA LEU A 212 6.42 -2.50 -12.46
C LEU A 212 5.09 -1.84 -12.13
N GLY A 213 4.58 -1.06 -13.08
CA GLY A 213 3.27 -0.42 -12.94
C GLY A 213 2.21 -1.49 -12.66
N SER A 214 1.50 -1.36 -11.56
CA SER A 214 0.50 -2.36 -11.14
C SER A 214 -0.65 -1.73 -10.38
N THR A 215 -1.82 -2.32 -10.51
CA THR A 215 -2.98 -2.03 -9.67
C THR A 215 -3.46 -3.32 -9.03
N ILE A 216 -3.45 -3.34 -7.70
CA ILE A 216 -3.74 -4.54 -6.90
C ILE A 216 -4.73 -4.23 -5.78
N HIS A 217 -5.37 -5.27 -5.26
CA HIS A 217 -6.11 -5.24 -4.01
C HIS A 217 -5.35 -6.06 -2.97
N TYR A 218 -5.08 -5.47 -1.81
CA TYR A 218 -4.53 -6.18 -0.67
C TYR A 218 -5.55 -7.15 -0.07
N GLY A 219 -5.07 -8.32 0.36
CA GLY A 219 -5.79 -9.20 1.28
C GLY A 219 -5.00 -9.45 2.58
N ILE A 220 -5.70 -9.65 3.68
CA ILE A 220 -5.19 -10.10 4.99
C ILE A 220 -5.84 -11.44 5.34
N ASP A 221 -7.14 -11.45 5.58
CA ASP A 221 -7.91 -12.64 5.96
C ASP A 221 -8.45 -13.37 4.71
N ASP A 222 -8.86 -12.60 3.71
CA ASP A 222 -9.29 -13.07 2.38
C ASP A 222 -8.81 -12.11 1.27
N TRP A 223 -8.90 -12.53 0.00
CA TRP A 223 -8.63 -11.64 -1.13
C TRP A 223 -9.61 -10.46 -1.14
N ARG A 224 -9.09 -9.25 -1.42
CA ARG A 224 -9.86 -8.00 -1.51
C ARG A 224 -10.50 -7.54 -0.18
N ASP A 225 -10.01 -7.98 0.98
CA ASP A 225 -10.51 -7.50 2.28
C ASP A 225 -9.70 -6.32 2.87
N GLY A 226 -8.67 -5.87 2.14
CA GLY A 226 -7.79 -4.75 2.47
C GLY A 226 -8.09 -3.50 1.63
N GLY A 227 -7.03 -2.73 1.34
CA GLY A 227 -7.08 -1.54 0.50
C GLY A 227 -6.61 -1.79 -0.94
N ILE A 228 -6.98 -0.90 -1.85
CA ILE A 228 -6.52 -0.89 -3.23
C ILE A 228 -5.22 -0.09 -3.31
N ALA A 229 -4.27 -0.60 -4.08
CA ALA A 229 -2.98 0.04 -4.30
C ALA A 229 -2.63 0.18 -5.77
N ALA A 230 -1.94 1.27 -6.10
CA ALA A 230 -1.26 1.46 -7.37
C ALA A 230 0.23 1.68 -7.15
N CYS A 231 1.05 0.83 -7.78
CA CYS A 231 2.45 1.11 -8.02
C CYS A 231 2.55 1.83 -9.36
N VAL A 232 3.06 3.07 -9.39
CA VAL A 232 3.32 3.76 -10.65
C VAL A 232 4.55 3.17 -11.35
N PRO A 233 4.58 3.12 -12.69
CA PRO A 233 5.77 2.71 -13.42
C PRO A 233 6.92 3.69 -13.19
N SER A 234 8.15 3.19 -13.33
CA SER A 234 9.31 4.08 -13.31
C SER A 234 9.34 4.97 -14.55
N VAL A 235 9.62 6.26 -14.35
CA VAL A 235 9.83 7.22 -15.43
C VAL A 235 10.97 6.77 -16.36
N SER A 236 12.00 6.10 -15.82
CA SER A 236 13.05 5.43 -16.57
C SER A 236 13.31 4.05 -15.97
N ASN A 237 12.96 3.00 -16.70
CA ASN A 237 12.99 1.65 -16.16
C ASN A 237 14.27 0.89 -16.56
N ILE A 238 15.29 0.94 -15.71
CA ILE A 238 16.52 0.14 -15.88
C ILE A 238 16.43 -1.24 -15.22
N TRP A 239 15.43 -1.47 -14.37
CA TRP A 239 15.16 -2.71 -13.65
C TRP A 239 13.77 -3.23 -14.03
N PRO A 240 13.57 -3.72 -15.27
CA PRO A 240 12.25 -4.12 -15.78
C PRO A 240 11.77 -5.41 -15.11
N ARG A 241 11.34 -5.32 -13.85
CA ARG A 241 10.62 -6.39 -13.16
C ARG A 241 9.37 -6.75 -13.97
N ARG A 242 8.90 -7.98 -13.81
CA ARG A 242 7.74 -8.51 -14.53
C ARG A 242 6.88 -9.37 -13.62
N TRP A 243 5.61 -9.53 -13.95
CA TRP A 243 4.66 -10.39 -13.28
C TRP A 243 4.01 -11.30 -14.33
N TYR A 244 4.53 -12.53 -14.41
CA TYR A 244 4.05 -13.58 -15.30
C TYR A 244 3.88 -14.88 -14.50
N PRO A 245 2.80 -14.98 -13.68
CA PRO A 245 2.53 -16.21 -12.95
C PRO A 245 2.28 -17.38 -13.92
N GLU A 246 2.71 -18.59 -13.52
CA GLU A 246 2.60 -19.82 -14.32
C GLU A 246 1.15 -20.13 -14.73
N SER A 247 0.21 -19.88 -13.82
CA SER A 247 -1.23 -20.07 -14.03
C SER A 247 -2.01 -18.76 -13.89
N GLY A 248 -3.22 -18.75 -14.45
CA GLY A 248 -4.18 -17.67 -14.21
C GLY A 248 -4.53 -17.55 -12.72
N GLY A 249 -4.75 -16.33 -12.24
CA GLY A 249 -5.25 -16.09 -10.89
C GLY A 249 -6.67 -16.65 -10.71
N LYS A 250 -7.06 -16.95 -9.47
CA LYS A 250 -8.44 -17.35 -9.18
C LYS A 250 -9.37 -16.14 -9.34
N ASN A 251 -10.67 -16.36 -9.51
CA ASN A 251 -11.67 -15.29 -9.66
C ASN A 251 -11.30 -14.23 -10.73
N ARG A 252 -10.49 -14.62 -11.71
CA ARG A 252 -10.13 -13.81 -12.86
C ARG A 252 -11.32 -13.75 -13.82
N GLU A 253 -11.59 -12.57 -14.37
CA GLU A 253 -12.61 -12.38 -15.39
C GLU A 253 -12.34 -13.27 -16.62
N GLU A 254 -13.42 -13.75 -17.24
CA GLU A 254 -13.33 -14.55 -18.46
C GLU A 254 -12.62 -13.77 -19.57
N GLY A 255 -11.62 -14.39 -20.21
CA GLY A 255 -10.83 -13.75 -21.27
C GLY A 255 -9.77 -12.74 -20.80
N ALA A 256 -9.69 -12.38 -19.51
CA ALA A 256 -8.66 -11.47 -19.01
C ALA A 256 -7.24 -12.05 -19.12
N PRO A 257 -6.15 -11.25 -19.07
CA PRO A 257 -4.79 -11.79 -19.10
C PRO A 257 -4.50 -12.75 -17.93
N LYS A 258 -3.69 -13.82 -18.11
CA LYS A 258 -3.42 -14.78 -17.02
C LYS A 258 -2.79 -14.12 -15.78
N TYR A 259 -2.11 -13.00 -15.94
CA TYR A 259 -1.51 -12.28 -14.82
C TYR A 259 -2.50 -11.57 -13.89
N THR A 260 -3.82 -11.59 -14.18
CA THR A 260 -4.87 -10.98 -13.34
C THR A 260 -5.63 -12.02 -12.49
N GLY A 261 -6.39 -11.53 -11.50
CA GLY A 261 -7.11 -12.35 -10.53
C GLY A 261 -6.36 -12.51 -9.21
N ASP A 262 -6.71 -13.55 -8.47
CA ASP A 262 -6.28 -13.79 -7.10
C ASP A 262 -5.04 -14.67 -7.05
N PHE A 263 -4.02 -14.18 -6.35
CA PHE A 263 -2.72 -14.80 -6.20
C PHE A 263 -2.23 -14.77 -4.76
N VAL A 264 -1.10 -15.43 -4.55
CA VAL A 264 -0.30 -15.35 -3.35
C VAL A 264 1.10 -14.93 -3.79
N ASP A 265 1.69 -13.92 -3.15
CA ASP A 265 3.05 -13.50 -3.47
C ASP A 265 4.13 -14.43 -2.85
N GLY A 266 5.40 -14.10 -3.02
CA GLY A 266 6.52 -14.89 -2.49
C GLY A 266 6.60 -14.95 -0.96
N PHE A 267 5.76 -14.23 -0.22
CA PHE A 267 5.73 -14.19 1.24
C PHE A 267 4.42 -14.72 1.84
N ASN A 268 3.62 -15.43 1.03
CA ASN A 268 2.28 -15.88 1.39
C ASN A 268 1.24 -14.76 1.60
N ASN A 269 1.50 -13.53 1.15
CA ASN A 269 0.49 -12.48 1.23
C ASN A 269 -0.55 -12.65 0.12
N LEU A 270 -1.81 -12.42 0.46
CA LEU A 270 -2.92 -12.41 -0.50
C LEU A 270 -2.89 -11.11 -1.30
N LEU A 271 -3.03 -11.23 -2.62
CA LEU A 271 -3.21 -10.10 -3.52
C LEU A 271 -4.13 -10.46 -4.68
N THR A 272 -4.98 -9.52 -5.07
CA THR A 272 -5.70 -9.55 -6.35
C THR A 272 -5.02 -8.60 -7.31
N VAL A 273 -4.65 -9.07 -8.49
CA VAL A 273 -4.04 -8.24 -9.54
C VAL A 273 -5.09 -7.86 -10.57
N TYR A 274 -5.30 -6.55 -10.78
CA TYR A 274 -6.23 -6.04 -11.80
C TYR A 274 -5.53 -5.73 -13.12
N ALA A 275 -4.35 -5.12 -13.06
CA ALA A 275 -3.56 -4.78 -14.24
C ALA A 275 -2.07 -4.67 -13.90
N VAL A 276 -1.22 -5.01 -14.87
CA VAL A 276 0.25 -4.90 -14.78
C VAL A 276 0.83 -4.41 -16.10
N SER A 277 1.70 -3.40 -16.05
CA SER A 277 2.47 -2.91 -17.20
C SER A 277 3.72 -3.76 -17.40
N ASN A 278 3.54 -5.02 -17.80
CA ASN A 278 4.67 -5.91 -18.06
C ASN A 278 5.59 -5.34 -19.18
N PRO A 279 6.92 -5.50 -19.10
CA PRO A 279 7.84 -5.18 -20.19
C PRO A 279 7.51 -6.00 -21.44
N LEU A 280 7.31 -5.33 -22.57
CA LEU A 280 6.86 -5.93 -23.82
C LEU A 280 7.62 -5.35 -25.02
N PHE A 281 7.82 -6.16 -26.06
CA PHE A 281 8.38 -5.67 -27.31
C PHE A 281 7.38 -4.73 -28.00
N THR A 282 7.74 -3.45 -28.10
CA THR A 282 6.84 -2.41 -28.65
C THR A 282 7.08 -2.12 -30.13
N GLY A 283 8.21 -2.56 -30.68
CA GLY A 283 8.69 -2.18 -32.02
C GLY A 283 9.24 -0.75 -32.12
N LYS A 284 9.17 0.06 -31.06
CA LYS A 284 9.70 1.44 -31.04
C LYS A 284 11.21 1.46 -30.77
N LYS A 285 11.89 2.54 -31.18
CA LYS A 285 13.34 2.75 -30.96
C LYS A 285 13.62 4.01 -30.15
N PRO A 286 14.60 3.98 -29.22
CA PRO A 286 15.42 2.83 -28.85
C PRO A 286 14.66 1.84 -27.94
N SER A 287 14.83 0.53 -28.16
CA SER A 287 14.10 -0.51 -27.42
C SER A 287 14.30 -0.42 -25.91
N ILE A 288 15.50 -0.07 -25.46
CA ILE A 288 15.82 0.09 -24.03
C ILE A 288 14.92 1.10 -23.31
N LEU A 289 14.35 2.07 -24.03
CA LEU A 289 13.46 3.08 -23.48
C LEU A 289 11.99 2.65 -23.55
N HIS A 290 11.58 2.01 -24.65
CA HIS A 290 10.16 1.75 -24.93
C HIS A 290 9.69 0.35 -24.50
N ASP A 291 10.59 -0.63 -24.47
CA ASP A 291 10.24 -2.03 -24.22
C ASP A 291 10.27 -2.42 -22.74
N ARG A 292 10.75 -1.53 -21.88
CA ARG A 292 10.93 -1.75 -20.43
C ARG A 292 9.77 -1.24 -19.57
N ALA A 293 8.61 -0.97 -20.18
CA ALA A 293 7.43 -0.46 -19.48
C ALA A 293 7.69 0.80 -18.62
N ALA A 294 8.48 1.74 -19.15
CA ALA A 294 8.72 3.04 -18.51
C ALA A 294 7.51 3.97 -18.70
N GLY A 295 7.14 4.73 -17.67
CA GLY A 295 5.89 5.47 -17.68
C GLY A 295 5.68 6.44 -16.52
N TYR A 296 4.42 6.84 -16.34
CA TYR A 296 3.94 7.61 -15.20
C TYR A 296 2.49 7.21 -14.86
N GLY A 297 1.98 7.66 -13.71
CA GLY A 297 0.60 7.41 -13.30
C GLY A 297 -0.21 8.70 -13.13
N ILE A 298 -1.50 8.63 -13.44
CA ILE A 298 -2.50 9.65 -13.11
C ILE A 298 -3.57 8.97 -12.27
N VAL A 299 -3.88 9.53 -11.10
CA VAL A 299 -5.00 9.09 -10.26
C VAL A 299 -5.97 10.26 -10.10
N THR A 300 -7.22 10.04 -10.50
CA THR A 300 -8.30 11.04 -10.45
C THR A 300 -9.28 10.66 -9.35
N PHE A 301 -9.55 11.59 -8.45
CA PHE A 301 -10.48 11.41 -7.34
C PHE A 301 -11.77 12.20 -7.60
N ASN A 302 -12.90 11.50 -7.76
CA ASN A 302 -14.21 12.12 -7.80
C ASN A 302 -14.78 12.19 -6.38
N LYS A 303 -14.72 13.36 -5.75
CA LYS A 303 -15.15 13.52 -4.36
C LYS A 303 -16.66 13.37 -4.15
N LYS A 304 -17.49 13.46 -5.21
CA LYS A 304 -18.94 13.31 -5.10
C LYS A 304 -19.36 11.85 -5.15
N SER A 305 -18.88 11.09 -6.13
CA SER A 305 -19.18 9.65 -6.22
C SER A 305 -18.27 8.78 -5.35
N ARG A 306 -17.16 9.34 -4.87
CA ARG A 306 -16.04 8.65 -4.22
C ARG A 306 -15.30 7.68 -5.13
N ASP A 307 -15.43 7.83 -6.45
CA ASP A 307 -14.69 7.02 -7.39
C ASP A 307 -13.23 7.47 -7.50
N ILE A 308 -12.33 6.49 -7.59
CA ILE A 308 -10.90 6.63 -7.77
C ILE A 308 -10.56 5.98 -9.11
N THR A 309 -10.20 6.80 -10.09
CA THR A 309 -9.78 6.32 -11.41
C THR A 309 -8.27 6.34 -11.53
N ILE A 310 -7.67 5.19 -11.79
CA ILE A 310 -6.23 4.97 -11.92
C ILE A 310 -5.92 4.77 -13.40
N ALA A 311 -4.95 5.51 -13.94
CA ALA A 311 -4.45 5.33 -15.29
C ALA A 311 -2.92 5.36 -15.29
N LEU A 312 -2.29 4.22 -15.64
CA LEU A 312 -0.84 4.13 -15.79
C LEU A 312 -0.47 4.25 -17.27
N TRP A 313 0.37 5.22 -17.60
CA TRP A 313 0.67 5.62 -18.98
C TRP A 313 2.09 5.24 -19.38
N PRO A 314 2.31 4.85 -20.65
CA PRO A 314 3.64 4.84 -21.24
C PRO A 314 4.29 6.22 -21.14
N ARG A 315 5.62 6.26 -21.11
CA ARG A 315 6.39 7.52 -20.99
C ARG A 315 6.04 8.54 -22.07
N ASP A 316 5.73 8.08 -23.28
CA ASP A 316 5.34 8.90 -24.43
C ASP A 316 3.82 9.05 -24.58
N GLY A 317 3.04 8.58 -23.60
CA GLY A 317 1.59 8.75 -23.56
C GLY A 317 1.20 10.21 -23.33
N ASP A 318 0.16 10.66 -24.02
CA ASP A 318 -0.42 12.00 -23.92
C ASP A 318 -1.91 11.88 -23.53
N PRO A 319 -2.28 12.17 -22.28
CA PRO A 319 -3.64 11.99 -21.79
C PRO A 319 -4.63 12.99 -22.40
N THR A 320 -4.15 14.00 -23.13
CA THR A 320 -5.00 14.97 -23.82
C THR A 320 -5.35 14.56 -25.24
N SER A 321 -4.59 13.63 -25.82
CA SER A 321 -4.82 13.10 -27.15
C SER A 321 -5.78 11.90 -27.11
N PRO A 322 -6.89 11.91 -27.87
CA PRO A 322 -7.80 10.77 -27.94
C PRO A 322 -7.20 9.55 -28.67
N GLN A 323 -6.04 9.71 -29.32
CA GLN A 323 -5.30 8.61 -29.94
C GLN A 323 -4.31 7.95 -28.98
N SER A 324 -3.99 8.60 -27.85
CA SER A 324 -3.13 8.01 -26.83
C SER A 324 -3.94 7.16 -25.86
N LYS A 325 -3.32 6.13 -25.31
CA LYS A 325 -3.94 5.24 -24.34
C LYS A 325 -2.96 4.95 -23.19
N PRO A 326 -3.47 4.74 -21.97
CA PRO A 326 -2.66 4.14 -20.92
C PRO A 326 -2.26 2.71 -21.31
N TYR A 327 -1.44 2.07 -20.48
CA TYR A 327 -1.11 0.65 -20.64
C TYR A 327 -2.39 -0.21 -20.64
N ASP A 328 -2.31 -1.38 -21.30
CA ASP A 328 -3.42 -2.33 -21.34
C ASP A 328 -3.89 -2.67 -19.92
N GLY A 329 -5.21 -2.68 -19.72
CA GLY A 329 -5.83 -2.89 -18.40
C GLY A 329 -6.21 -1.60 -17.67
N TRP A 330 -5.73 -0.43 -18.12
CA TRP A 330 -6.13 0.87 -17.61
C TRP A 330 -6.95 1.67 -18.64
N PRO A 331 -7.75 2.67 -18.22
CA PRO A 331 -7.99 3.08 -16.84
C PRO A 331 -8.85 2.08 -16.06
N LEU A 332 -8.62 2.01 -14.74
CA LEU A 332 -9.44 1.26 -13.79
C LEU A 332 -10.15 2.24 -12.85
N THR A 333 -11.39 1.95 -12.47
CA THR A 333 -12.14 2.78 -11.53
C THR A 333 -12.66 1.91 -10.39
N PHE A 334 -12.45 2.37 -9.17
CA PHE A 334 -12.93 1.74 -7.94
C PHE A 334 -13.64 2.76 -7.07
N ASN A 335 -14.59 2.33 -6.27
CA ASN A 335 -15.19 3.20 -5.28
C ASN A 335 -14.33 3.22 -4.00
N GLN A 336 -14.24 4.34 -3.29
CA GLN A 336 -13.52 4.42 -2.02
C GLN A 336 -13.91 3.33 -1.04
N MET A 337 -15.20 2.96 -1.02
CA MET A 337 -15.72 1.94 -0.11
C MET A 337 -15.13 0.55 -0.36
N ASP A 338 -14.57 0.30 -1.55
CA ASP A 338 -13.85 -0.93 -1.88
C ASP A 338 -12.55 -1.09 -1.06
N ASN A 339 -11.99 -0.01 -0.52
CA ASN A 339 -10.77 -0.05 0.31
C ASN A 339 -10.99 -0.61 1.73
N TYR A 340 -12.20 -1.06 2.04
CA TYR A 340 -12.49 -1.91 3.19
C TYR A 340 -13.61 -2.88 2.86
N ALA A 341 -13.38 -3.75 1.87
CA ALA A 341 -14.38 -4.70 1.38
C ALA A 341 -14.49 -6.01 2.20
N ARG A 342 -13.91 -6.07 3.41
CA ARG A 342 -14.14 -7.17 4.37
C ARG A 342 -15.64 -7.46 4.51
N GLU A 343 -15.99 -8.74 4.45
CA GLU A 343 -17.35 -9.23 4.60
C GLU A 343 -17.90 -8.84 5.98
N ALA A 344 -19.12 -8.31 6.00
CA ALA A 344 -19.76 -7.90 7.24
C ALA A 344 -20.27 -9.12 8.02
N TYR A 345 -20.04 -9.16 9.33
CA TYR A 345 -20.76 -10.08 10.22
C TYR A 345 -22.25 -9.72 10.28
N GLY A 346 -22.53 -8.41 10.30
CA GLY A 346 -23.86 -7.85 10.32
C GLY A 346 -23.82 -6.33 10.22
N TYR A 347 -25.01 -5.72 10.25
CA TYR A 347 -25.18 -4.29 10.08
C TYR A 347 -25.85 -3.68 11.32
N MET A 348 -25.51 -2.44 11.61
CA MET A 348 -26.24 -1.60 12.56
C MET A 348 -27.49 -1.04 11.89
N PRO A 349 -28.46 -0.50 12.65
CA PRO A 349 -29.51 0.30 12.05
C PRO A 349 -28.92 1.46 11.22
N ASP A 350 -29.52 1.73 10.07
CA ASP A 350 -29.10 2.86 9.23
C ASP A 350 -29.19 4.16 10.02
N ILE A 351 -28.15 4.98 9.95
CA ILE A 351 -28.10 6.27 10.63
C ILE A 351 -28.47 7.36 9.65
N ARG A 352 -29.56 8.07 9.92
CA ARG A 352 -30.02 9.23 9.13
C ARG A 352 -29.72 10.51 9.87
N VAL A 353 -28.89 11.36 9.27
CA VAL A 353 -28.41 12.59 9.88
C VAL A 353 -29.05 13.80 9.22
N ARG A 354 -29.56 14.73 10.03
CA ARG A 354 -30.14 16.01 9.59
C ARG A 354 -29.51 17.17 10.35
N GLY A 355 -29.52 18.35 9.74
CA GLY A 355 -29.02 19.58 10.37
C GLY A 355 -27.53 19.87 10.16
N LEU A 356 -26.79 18.96 9.53
CA LEU A 356 -25.39 19.16 9.16
C LEU A 356 -25.25 19.84 7.80
N ALA A 357 -24.20 20.64 7.64
CA ALA A 357 -23.85 21.31 6.40
C ALA A 357 -23.07 20.41 5.44
N LYS A 358 -22.32 19.44 5.99
CA LYS A 358 -21.55 18.45 5.24
C LYS A 358 -22.02 17.02 5.58
N PRO A 359 -21.76 16.05 4.68
CA PRO A 359 -21.92 14.65 5.04
C PRO A 359 -21.16 14.31 6.33
N PRO A 360 -21.80 13.61 7.28
CA PRO A 360 -21.20 13.33 8.57
C PRO A 360 -19.98 12.41 8.44
N VAL A 361 -19.03 12.57 9.35
CA VAL A 361 -18.03 11.56 9.65
C VAL A 361 -18.63 10.56 10.62
N VAL A 362 -18.45 9.27 10.34
CA VAL A 362 -18.85 8.16 11.22
C VAL A 362 -17.60 7.44 11.69
N LYS A 363 -17.42 7.36 13.01
CA LYS A 363 -16.39 6.60 13.69
C LYS A 363 -17.04 5.48 14.49
N VAL A 364 -16.65 4.25 14.19
CA VAL A 364 -17.15 3.04 14.83
C VAL A 364 -16.08 2.48 15.74
N LEU A 365 -16.46 2.23 17.00
CA LEU A 365 -15.61 1.66 18.03
C LEU A 365 -16.18 0.33 18.51
N ASP A 366 -15.32 -0.66 18.73
CA ASP A 366 -15.70 -1.92 19.39
C ASP A 366 -15.92 -1.72 20.90
N GLU A 367 -16.37 -2.77 21.59
CA GLU A 367 -16.60 -2.79 23.04
C GLU A 367 -15.34 -2.41 23.87
N LYS A 368 -14.14 -2.58 23.29
CA LYS A 368 -12.85 -2.27 23.93
C LYS A 368 -12.38 -0.85 23.62
N GLY A 369 -13.14 -0.09 22.83
CA GLY A 369 -12.80 1.26 22.39
C GLY A 369 -11.79 1.32 21.24
N ASN A 370 -11.49 0.19 20.58
CA ASN A 370 -10.65 0.19 19.38
C ASN A 370 -11.46 0.69 18.18
N THR A 371 -10.83 1.50 17.35
CA THR A 371 -11.43 1.94 16.07
C THR A 371 -11.60 0.75 15.14
N VAL A 372 -12.86 0.47 14.79
CA VAL A 372 -13.24 -0.48 13.74
C VAL A 372 -13.07 0.17 12.37
N TYR A 373 -13.55 1.41 12.21
CA TYR A 373 -13.15 2.33 11.14
C TYR A 373 -13.63 3.76 11.42
N THR A 374 -13.08 4.71 10.66
CA THR A 374 -13.64 6.06 10.52
C THR A 374 -13.75 6.43 9.05
N VAL A 375 -14.89 6.99 8.62
CA VAL A 375 -15.11 7.42 7.24
C VAL A 375 -16.07 8.60 7.16
N ARG A 376 -15.87 9.51 6.21
CA ARG A 376 -16.89 10.51 5.85
C ARG A 376 -17.92 9.89 4.91
N ALA A 377 -19.19 10.05 5.25
CA ALA A 377 -20.29 9.57 4.42
C ALA A 377 -20.33 10.27 3.05
N ILE A 378 -20.99 9.63 2.07
CA ILE A 378 -21.26 10.23 0.74
C ILE A 378 -22.48 11.17 0.82
N GLY A 379 -23.44 10.83 1.68
CA GLY A 379 -24.64 11.62 1.94
C GLY A 379 -25.00 11.59 3.43
N ASN A 380 -26.28 11.74 3.71
CA ASN A 380 -26.79 11.88 5.07
C ASN A 380 -27.33 10.58 5.69
N GLU A 381 -27.31 9.49 4.93
CA GLU A 381 -27.69 8.15 5.39
C GLU A 381 -26.44 7.27 5.37
N VAL A 382 -26.17 6.60 6.49
CA VAL A 382 -24.98 5.77 6.65
C VAL A 382 -25.38 4.36 7.06
N ALA A 383 -25.05 3.41 6.17
CA ALA A 383 -25.04 2.00 6.51
C ALA A 383 -23.74 1.67 7.26
N VAL A 384 -23.87 1.26 8.52
CA VAL A 384 -22.72 0.90 9.36
C VAL A 384 -22.62 -0.62 9.41
N LYS A 385 -21.57 -1.16 8.80
CA LYS A 385 -21.25 -2.59 8.87
C LYS A 385 -20.26 -2.85 9.99
N VAL A 386 -20.31 -4.03 10.59
CA VAL A 386 -19.30 -4.49 11.56
C VAL A 386 -18.90 -5.92 11.25
N PHE A 387 -17.82 -6.38 11.86
CA PHE A 387 -17.13 -7.61 11.47
C PHE A 387 -17.17 -8.70 12.53
N ASP A 388 -17.75 -8.42 13.70
CA ASP A 388 -17.85 -9.34 14.81
C ASP A 388 -19.19 -9.12 15.55
N GLN A 389 -19.56 -10.08 16.38
CA GLN A 389 -20.67 -9.92 17.33
C GLN A 389 -20.19 -9.12 18.55
N GLY A 390 -20.98 -8.16 19.03
CA GLY A 390 -20.65 -7.40 20.24
C GLY A 390 -21.39 -6.07 20.32
N ASP A 391 -21.12 -5.34 21.40
CA ASP A 391 -21.59 -3.96 21.56
C ASP A 391 -20.65 -2.99 20.86
N TYR A 392 -21.23 -1.98 20.21
CA TYR A 392 -20.48 -0.95 19.51
C TYR A 392 -20.87 0.44 19.97
N LYS A 393 -19.90 1.34 19.85
CA LYS A 393 -20.08 2.79 20.03
C LYS A 393 -19.86 3.50 18.71
N ILE A 394 -20.82 4.34 18.33
CA ILE A 394 -20.78 5.10 17.09
C ILE A 394 -20.71 6.58 17.43
N ILE A 395 -19.70 7.26 16.90
CA ILE A 395 -19.58 8.72 16.96
C ILE A 395 -19.85 9.25 15.56
N VAL A 396 -20.83 10.14 15.44
CA VAL A 396 -21.30 10.67 14.16
C VAL A 396 -21.41 12.19 14.23
N GLY A 397 -21.02 12.91 13.16
CA GLY A 397 -21.15 14.37 13.09
C GLY A 397 -20.12 15.06 12.21
N GLU A 398 -19.94 16.37 12.40
CA GLU A 398 -18.90 17.19 11.77
C GLU A 398 -17.76 17.47 12.77
N PRO A 399 -16.69 16.65 12.78
CA PRO A 399 -15.58 16.83 13.72
C PRO A 399 -14.83 18.15 13.50
N GLU A 400 -14.82 18.68 12.28
CA GLU A 400 -14.25 19.99 11.93
C GLU A 400 -14.79 21.16 12.76
N ILE A 401 -16.05 21.09 13.20
CA ILE A 401 -16.71 22.13 14.02
C ILE A 401 -17.12 21.63 15.41
N GLY A 402 -16.65 20.44 15.81
CA GLY A 402 -16.94 19.85 17.11
C GLY A 402 -18.39 19.40 17.32
N GLN A 403 -19.21 19.35 16.27
CA GLN A 403 -20.60 18.91 16.35
C GLN A 403 -20.66 17.39 16.18
N VAL A 404 -20.62 16.66 17.28
CA VAL A 404 -20.68 15.19 17.28
C VAL A 404 -21.71 14.66 18.27
N LYS A 405 -22.33 13.53 17.93
CA LYS A 405 -23.22 12.76 18.80
C LYS A 405 -22.71 11.34 18.95
N VAL A 406 -23.03 10.75 20.09
CA VAL A 406 -22.56 9.43 20.48
C VAL A 406 -23.77 8.50 20.64
N LEU A 407 -23.71 7.36 19.97
CA LEU A 407 -24.62 6.23 20.16
C LEU A 407 -23.84 5.11 20.86
N GLU A 408 -24.42 4.52 21.90
CA GLU A 408 -23.82 3.45 22.69
C GLU A 408 -24.76 2.25 22.77
N GLY A 409 -24.21 1.05 22.96
CA GLY A 409 -24.99 -0.18 23.08
C GLY A 409 -25.74 -0.56 21.81
N ILE A 410 -25.21 -0.18 20.64
CA ILE A 410 -25.81 -0.56 19.35
C ILE A 410 -25.29 -1.94 18.97
N TYR A 411 -26.22 -2.85 18.65
CA TYR A 411 -25.93 -4.24 18.37
C TYR A 411 -26.14 -4.57 16.89
N PRO A 412 -25.26 -5.37 16.26
CA PRO A 412 -25.43 -5.74 14.86
C PRO A 412 -26.53 -6.78 14.66
N SER A 413 -27.19 -6.71 13.50
CA SER A 413 -28.19 -7.68 13.05
C SER A 413 -28.00 -8.01 11.57
N ASN A 414 -28.42 -9.24 11.21
CA ASN A 414 -28.54 -9.68 9.81
C ASN A 414 -29.95 -9.46 9.24
N GLN A 415 -30.86 -8.92 10.05
CA GLN A 415 -32.20 -8.53 9.65
C GLN A 415 -32.29 -7.00 9.55
N PRO A 416 -33.16 -6.45 8.68
CA PRO A 416 -33.43 -5.02 8.63
C PRO A 416 -33.83 -4.49 10.01
N GLN A 417 -33.32 -3.30 10.34
CA GLN A 417 -33.59 -2.62 11.61
C GLN A 417 -34.20 -1.25 11.32
N GLU A 418 -35.02 -0.73 12.24
CA GLU A 418 -35.58 0.62 12.13
C GLU A 418 -34.46 1.67 12.16
N PRO A 419 -34.38 2.58 11.17
CA PRO A 419 -33.33 3.59 11.11
C PRO A 419 -33.29 4.51 12.33
N ILE A 420 -32.09 4.93 12.74
CA ILE A 420 -31.87 5.91 13.80
C ILE A 420 -31.79 7.31 13.19
N GLU A 421 -32.72 8.19 13.53
CA GLU A 421 -32.70 9.60 13.11
C GLU A 421 -31.92 10.46 14.11
N ILE A 422 -30.95 11.23 13.62
CA ILE A 422 -30.11 12.12 14.40
C ILE A 422 -30.21 13.54 13.83
N ASN A 423 -30.77 14.46 14.62
CA ASN A 423 -30.87 15.87 14.27
C ASN A 423 -29.79 16.67 15.00
N PHE A 424 -28.94 17.40 14.28
CA PHE A 424 -27.92 18.30 14.83
C PHE A 424 -28.44 19.71 15.08
#